data_AF-A0A7W3Z4C2-F1
#
_entry.id   AF-A0A7W3Z4C2-F1
#
_cell.length_a   1.000
_cell.length_b   1.000
_cell.length_c   1.000
_cell.angle_alpha   90.00
_cell.angle_beta   90.00
_cell.angle_gamma   90.00
#
_symmetry.space_group_name_H-M   'P 1'
#
loop_
_entity.id
_entity.type
_entity.pdbx_description
1 polymer ?
#
loop_
_entity_poly.entity_id
_entity_poly.type
_entity_poly.pdbx_seq_one_letter_code
_entity_poly.pdbx_strand_id
1 'polypeptide(L)'
;MEKVVDRLIQVGRFEEGQGLSLEDIKALNERLEKDIPDFFISYLQFFGFNDNLFGGVFNEEADFIEQNEMIQELGFTEYVAIGDAYNENLLVVHGENQQLFLIEDDHLIDLQLTFVDSLFQVVESLDSNRFEIIQQVSSVYESFQDRKSLLKSTFMQYFNQLKTTISNKEDQLYGVVIAKNSEGSLYRLCAGSFNTFKSKINGETINYNELWNPEKMDYHQTMERNEVLADCKTEVDFKALDLLFLDVLRDLKEEGYFNDQMDRFSISIQSGDVYLFPEDSHDESLMKEASLETKIRRFWESPYDRTRVLMELL
;
A
#
# COMPACT_ATOMS: atom_id res chain seq x y z
N MET A 1 22.81 -5.86 -7.77
CA MET A 1 23.16 -4.43 -7.68
C MET A 1 23.60 -3.85 -9.02
N GLU A 2 24.61 -4.41 -9.69
CA GLU A 2 25.10 -3.90 -11.00
C GLU A 2 23.99 -3.61 -12.03
N LYS A 3 23.06 -4.55 -12.25
CA LYS A 3 21.92 -4.34 -13.16
C LYS A 3 21.03 -3.15 -12.81
N VAL A 4 20.83 -2.89 -11.52
CA VAL A 4 20.03 -1.74 -11.02
C VAL A 4 20.77 -0.46 -11.38
N VAL A 5 22.07 -0.39 -11.06
CA VAL A 5 22.94 0.76 -11.38
C VAL A 5 23.03 1.01 -12.88
N ASP A 6 23.27 -0.04 -13.69
CA ASP A 6 23.33 0.05 -15.15
C ASP A 6 22.06 0.68 -15.74
N ARG A 7 20.89 0.29 -15.24
CA ARG A 7 19.62 0.85 -15.70
C ARG A 7 19.46 2.30 -15.27
N LEU A 8 19.79 2.63 -14.02
CA LEU A 8 19.75 4.02 -13.53
C LEU A 8 20.67 4.95 -14.33
N ILE A 9 21.86 4.47 -14.74
CA ILE A 9 22.76 5.19 -15.65
C ILE A 9 22.08 5.40 -17.02
N GLN A 10 21.46 4.36 -17.57
CA GLN A 10 20.78 4.44 -18.88
C GLN A 10 19.64 5.47 -18.90
N VAL A 11 18.88 5.59 -17.81
CA VAL A 11 17.76 6.55 -17.70
C VAL A 11 18.19 7.92 -17.13
N GLY A 12 19.49 8.14 -16.91
CA GLY A 12 20.02 9.42 -16.42
C GLY A 12 19.60 9.77 -14.99
N ARG A 13 19.40 8.76 -14.15
CA ARG A 13 18.96 8.89 -12.74
C ARG A 13 20.00 8.38 -11.74
N PHE A 14 21.21 8.01 -12.18
CA PHE A 14 22.30 7.61 -11.30
C PHE A 14 23.24 8.78 -11.03
N GLU A 15 23.57 9.03 -9.76
CA GLU A 15 24.57 10.02 -9.35
C GLU A 15 25.80 9.31 -8.76
N GLU A 16 26.96 9.53 -9.37
CA GLU A 16 28.22 8.96 -8.89
C GLU A 16 28.72 9.66 -7.63
N GLY A 17 29.37 8.89 -6.75
CA GLY A 17 30.06 9.43 -5.56
C GLY A 17 29.18 9.65 -4.33
N GLN A 18 27.91 9.24 -4.38
CA GLN A 18 26.96 9.32 -3.26
C GLN A 18 27.10 8.14 -2.27
N GLY A 19 27.68 7.03 -2.70
CA GLY A 19 27.86 5.83 -1.88
C GLY A 19 28.91 5.95 -0.77
N LEU A 20 28.76 5.12 0.25
CA LEU A 20 29.67 5.04 1.40
C LEU A 20 30.93 4.21 1.08
N SER A 21 32.06 4.60 1.68
CA SER A 21 33.28 3.79 1.62
C SER A 21 33.18 2.54 2.50
N LEU A 22 34.06 1.55 2.28
CA LEU A 22 34.14 0.37 3.15
C LEU A 22 34.54 0.75 4.58
N GLU A 23 35.35 1.79 4.74
CA GLU A 23 35.71 2.34 6.05
C GLU A 23 34.51 2.95 6.77
N ASP A 24 33.64 3.68 6.07
CA ASP A 24 32.42 4.26 6.64
C ASP A 24 31.43 3.16 7.05
N ILE A 25 31.25 2.13 6.20
CA ILE A 25 30.40 0.98 6.50
C ILE A 25 30.92 0.19 7.71
N LYS A 26 32.24 0.07 7.84
CA LYS A 26 32.85 -0.55 9.02
C LYS A 26 32.56 0.25 10.29
N ALA A 27 32.66 1.58 10.23
CA ALA A 27 32.31 2.45 11.35
C ALA A 27 30.81 2.34 11.71
N LEU A 28 29.94 2.15 10.73
CA LEU A 28 28.50 1.89 10.94
C LEU A 28 28.27 0.56 11.66
N ASN A 29 28.89 -0.53 11.23
CA ASN A 29 28.79 -1.83 11.93
C ASN A 29 29.25 -1.73 13.40
N GLU A 30 30.33 -0.99 13.65
CA GLU A 30 30.84 -0.77 15.01
C GLU A 30 29.85 0.02 15.87
N ARG A 31 29.13 1.00 15.31
CA ARG A 31 28.11 1.79 16.01
C ARG A 31 26.82 1.00 16.28
N LEU A 32 26.40 0.17 15.32
CA LEU A 32 25.21 -0.66 15.44
C LEU A 32 25.39 -1.88 16.37
N GLU A 33 26.63 -2.16 16.78
CA GLU A 33 27.03 -3.41 17.45
C GLU A 33 26.55 -4.67 16.69
N LYS A 34 26.40 -4.55 15.37
CA LYS A 34 25.79 -5.56 14.49
C LYS A 34 26.35 -5.45 13.08
N ASP A 35 26.58 -6.61 12.47
CA ASP A 35 27.00 -6.68 11.08
C ASP A 35 25.84 -6.37 10.13
N ILE A 36 26.01 -5.33 9.30
CA ILE A 36 25.13 -5.06 8.18
C ILE A 36 25.30 -6.18 7.13
N PRO A 37 24.21 -6.79 6.62
CA PRO A 37 24.28 -7.83 5.60
C PRO A 37 24.96 -7.39 4.29
N ASP A 38 25.72 -8.30 3.66
CA ASP A 38 26.50 -8.03 2.43
C ASP A 38 25.68 -7.41 1.28
N PHE A 39 24.42 -7.82 1.13
CA PHE A 39 23.56 -7.28 0.09
C PHE A 39 23.21 -5.80 0.34
N PHE A 40 23.08 -5.40 1.60
CA PHE A 40 22.78 -4.03 1.99
C PHE A 40 24.06 -3.18 2.04
N ILE A 41 25.20 -3.77 2.41
CA ILE A 41 26.53 -3.16 2.18
C ILE A 41 26.67 -2.79 0.71
N SER A 42 26.36 -3.72 -0.20
CA SER A 42 26.40 -3.44 -1.64
C SER A 42 25.49 -2.28 -2.03
N TYR A 43 24.33 -2.10 -1.40
CA TYR A 43 23.45 -0.96 -1.65
C TYR A 43 24.08 0.35 -1.15
N LEU A 44 24.53 0.39 0.11
CA LEU A 44 25.13 1.58 0.72
C LEU A 44 26.38 2.05 -0.03
N GLN A 45 27.15 1.13 -0.62
CA GLN A 45 28.32 1.49 -1.45
C GLN A 45 27.98 2.23 -2.75
N PHE A 46 26.76 2.12 -3.26
CA PHE A 46 26.32 2.85 -4.45
C PHE A 46 25.49 4.08 -4.12
N PHE A 47 24.64 4.01 -3.09
CA PHE A 47 23.61 5.02 -2.84
C PHE A 47 23.80 5.80 -1.53
N GLY A 48 24.43 5.21 -0.53
CA GLY A 48 24.59 5.80 0.81
C GLY A 48 23.26 6.18 1.46
N PHE A 49 23.29 7.20 2.33
CA PHE A 49 22.12 7.84 2.94
C PHE A 49 21.90 9.19 2.26
N ASN A 50 21.36 9.15 1.05
CA ASN A 50 21.01 10.34 0.28
C ASN A 50 19.58 10.22 -0.21
N ASP A 51 18.98 11.34 -0.64
CA ASP A 51 17.70 11.32 -1.35
C ASP A 51 17.82 10.39 -2.56
N ASN A 52 17.32 9.18 -2.40
CA ASN A 52 17.49 8.10 -3.35
C ASN A 52 16.16 7.81 -4.05
N LEU A 53 16.25 7.11 -5.17
CA LEU A 53 15.06 6.75 -5.97
C LEU A 53 14.18 5.70 -5.30
N PHE A 54 14.67 5.08 -4.22
CA PHE A 54 14.07 3.95 -3.57
C PHE A 54 13.30 4.44 -2.35
N GLY A 55 12.11 4.98 -2.61
CA GLY A 55 11.19 5.46 -1.57
C GLY A 55 11.05 4.44 -0.43
N GLY A 56 11.17 4.92 0.80
CA GLY A 56 11.08 4.11 2.01
C GLY A 56 12.38 3.44 2.46
N VAL A 57 13.55 3.79 1.88
CA VAL A 57 14.87 3.54 2.48
C VAL A 57 15.34 4.83 3.17
N PHE A 58 15.94 4.72 4.36
CA PHE A 58 16.43 5.89 5.10
C PHE A 58 17.39 6.74 4.24
N ASN A 59 17.16 8.05 4.24
CA ASN A 59 18.04 9.04 3.63
C ASN A 59 18.93 9.75 4.66
N GLU A 60 18.78 9.46 5.96
CA GLU A 60 19.62 9.96 7.03
C GLU A 60 20.30 8.82 7.81
N GLU A 61 21.61 8.94 8.03
CA GLU A 61 22.39 7.95 8.81
C GLU A 61 21.89 7.85 10.26
N ALA A 62 21.50 8.99 10.85
CA ALA A 62 21.04 9.04 12.23
C ALA A 62 19.79 8.20 12.44
N ASP A 63 18.82 8.31 11.53
CA ASP A 63 17.58 7.52 11.55
C ASP A 63 17.89 6.04 11.38
N PHE A 64 18.77 5.67 10.43
CA PHE A 64 19.18 4.28 10.27
C PHE A 64 19.79 3.69 11.55
N ILE A 65 20.61 4.46 12.27
CA ILE A 65 21.22 4.00 13.53
C ILE A 65 20.16 3.87 14.63
N GLU A 66 19.40 4.94 14.87
CA GLU A 66 18.37 4.97 15.93
C GLU A 66 17.35 3.83 15.76
N GLN A 67 16.85 3.63 14.54
CA GLN A 67 15.85 2.61 14.27
C GLN A 67 16.42 1.19 14.37
N ASN A 68 17.69 0.97 14.01
CA ASN A 68 18.34 -0.33 14.19
C ASN A 68 18.67 -0.66 15.65
N GLU A 69 19.02 0.35 16.46
CA GLU A 69 19.15 0.17 17.92
C GLU A 69 17.79 -0.23 18.53
N MET A 70 16.72 0.48 18.17
CA MET A 70 15.37 0.20 18.67
C MET A 70 14.88 -1.22 18.32
N ILE A 71 14.98 -1.66 17.06
CA ILE A 71 14.46 -2.99 16.69
C ILE A 71 15.27 -4.13 17.34
N GLN A 72 16.54 -3.90 17.70
CA GLN A 72 17.33 -4.85 18.48
C GLN A 72 16.81 -4.96 19.91
N GLU A 73 16.47 -3.85 20.56
CA GLU A 73 15.86 -3.84 21.89
C GLU A 73 14.50 -4.56 21.91
N LEU A 74 13.75 -4.48 20.81
CA LEU A 74 12.47 -5.20 20.62
C LEU A 74 12.66 -6.69 20.29
N GLY A 75 13.89 -7.17 20.12
CA GLY A 75 14.20 -8.58 19.89
C GLY A 75 14.24 -9.01 18.42
N PHE A 76 14.17 -8.08 17.46
CA PHE A 76 14.27 -8.35 16.03
C PHE A 76 15.74 -8.47 15.57
N THR A 77 16.53 -9.30 16.26
CA THR A 77 17.99 -9.39 16.06
C THR A 77 18.39 -9.95 14.69
N GLU A 78 17.51 -10.65 13.98
CA GLU A 78 17.75 -11.21 12.65
C GLU A 78 17.48 -10.21 11.50
N TYR A 79 16.97 -9.02 11.83
CA TYR A 79 16.48 -8.02 10.87
C TYR A 79 17.30 -6.73 10.91
N VAL A 80 17.42 -6.05 9.78
CA VAL A 80 17.98 -4.69 9.70
C VAL A 80 16.88 -3.74 9.28
N ALA A 81 16.66 -2.67 10.05
CA ALA A 81 15.78 -1.59 9.62
C ALA A 81 16.48 -0.83 8.48
N ILE A 82 15.83 -0.75 7.33
CA ILE A 82 16.40 -0.13 6.13
C ILE A 82 15.69 1.15 5.76
N GLY A 83 14.50 1.40 6.32
CA GLY A 83 13.78 2.65 6.19
C GLY A 83 12.46 2.61 6.91
N ASP A 84 11.60 3.56 6.59
CA ASP A 84 10.24 3.59 7.07
C ASP A 84 9.26 3.71 5.90
N ALA A 85 8.04 3.27 6.16
CA ALA A 85 6.90 3.59 5.36
C ALA A 85 6.10 4.66 6.11
N TYR A 86 6.06 5.86 5.52
CA TYR A 86 5.22 6.98 5.96
C TYR A 86 5.56 7.51 7.37
N ASN A 87 6.83 7.46 7.80
CA ASN A 87 7.31 7.94 9.10
C ASN A 87 6.67 7.25 10.32
N GLU A 88 6.01 6.11 10.14
CA GLU A 88 5.28 5.43 11.23
C GLU A 88 5.68 3.96 11.35
N ASN A 89 5.85 3.26 10.22
CA ASN A 89 6.12 1.83 10.20
C ASN A 89 7.53 1.53 9.69
N LEU A 90 8.27 0.65 10.35
CA LEU A 90 9.63 0.34 9.95
C LEU A 90 9.68 -0.72 8.87
N LEU A 91 10.36 -0.38 7.77
CA LEU A 91 10.74 -1.35 6.75
C LEU A 91 12.00 -2.08 7.22
N VAL A 92 11.90 -3.39 7.41
CA VAL A 92 13.04 -4.22 7.80
C VAL A 92 13.32 -5.31 6.80
N VAL A 93 14.57 -5.72 6.72
CA VAL A 93 15.03 -6.81 5.86
C VAL A 93 15.66 -7.91 6.70
N HIS A 94 15.30 -9.16 6.40
CA HIS A 94 15.91 -10.31 7.06
C HIS A 94 17.34 -10.52 6.53
N GLY A 95 18.30 -10.63 7.45
CA GLY A 95 19.74 -10.59 7.11
C GLY A 95 20.22 -11.70 6.19
N GLU A 96 19.65 -12.91 6.29
CA GLU A 96 20.10 -14.05 5.48
C GLU A 96 19.48 -14.14 4.08
N ASN A 97 18.15 -13.96 3.97
CA ASN A 97 17.38 -14.27 2.77
C ASN A 97 16.87 -13.02 2.04
N GLN A 98 17.18 -11.83 2.54
CA GLN A 98 16.79 -10.54 1.97
C GLN A 98 15.29 -10.29 1.93
N GLN A 99 14.48 -11.14 2.59
CA GLN A 99 13.04 -10.99 2.62
C GLN A 99 12.69 -9.70 3.36
N LEU A 100 11.82 -8.89 2.76
CA LEU A 100 11.31 -7.67 3.36
C LEU A 100 10.14 -7.97 4.27
N PHE A 101 10.11 -7.24 5.38
CA PHE A 101 9.06 -7.24 6.37
C PHE A 101 8.77 -5.80 6.78
N LEU A 102 7.57 -5.58 7.33
CA LEU A 102 7.24 -4.35 8.04
C LEU A 102 7.17 -4.66 9.53
N ILE A 103 7.77 -3.82 10.36
CA ILE A 103 7.48 -3.78 11.80
C ILE A 103 6.46 -2.67 12.04
N GLU A 104 5.31 -3.07 12.54
CA GLU A 104 4.21 -2.21 12.97
C GLU A 104 3.81 -2.66 14.38
N ASP A 105 4.04 -1.80 15.38
CA ASP A 105 3.68 -2.04 16.79
C ASP A 105 4.01 -3.45 17.32
N ASP A 106 5.27 -3.84 17.18
CA ASP A 106 5.82 -5.15 17.58
C ASP A 106 5.38 -6.36 16.73
N HIS A 107 4.60 -6.16 15.68
CA HIS A 107 4.26 -7.21 14.72
C HIS A 107 5.13 -7.17 13.47
N LEU A 108 5.58 -8.35 13.05
CA LEU A 108 6.36 -8.53 11.82
C LEU A 108 5.46 -9.02 10.69
N ILE A 109 5.28 -8.20 9.65
CA ILE A 109 4.40 -8.49 8.51
C ILE A 109 5.27 -8.86 7.30
N ASP A 110 5.11 -10.08 6.78
CA ASP A 110 5.83 -10.55 5.59
C ASP A 110 5.34 -9.82 4.33
N LEU A 111 6.27 -9.09 3.70
CA LEU A 111 5.99 -8.33 2.50
C LEU A 111 6.18 -9.15 1.22
N GLN A 112 6.33 -10.47 1.30
CA GLN A 112 6.43 -11.41 0.16
C GLN A 112 7.26 -10.86 -1.02
N LEU A 113 8.39 -10.25 -0.72
CA LEU A 113 9.24 -9.51 -1.65
C LEU A 113 10.64 -9.44 -1.05
N THR A 114 11.67 -9.68 -1.86
CA THR A 114 13.04 -9.46 -1.41
C THR A 114 13.48 -8.01 -1.63
N PHE A 115 14.48 -7.56 -0.87
CA PHE A 115 15.08 -6.24 -1.05
C PHE A 115 15.55 -6.00 -2.49
N VAL A 116 16.16 -7.00 -3.12
CA VAL A 116 16.62 -6.85 -4.51
C VAL A 116 15.44 -6.76 -5.48
N ASP A 117 14.36 -7.51 -5.27
CA ASP A 117 13.18 -7.42 -6.11
C ASP A 117 12.50 -6.05 -6.00
N SER A 118 12.47 -5.44 -4.81
CA SER A 118 11.93 -4.08 -4.65
C SER A 118 12.75 -3.04 -5.41
N LEU A 119 14.09 -3.13 -5.39
CA LEU A 119 14.94 -2.23 -6.19
C LEU A 119 14.70 -2.41 -7.69
N PHE A 120 14.52 -3.65 -8.16
CA PHE A 120 14.20 -3.91 -9.56
C PHE A 120 12.84 -3.34 -9.95
N GLN A 121 11.81 -3.46 -9.13
CA GLN A 121 10.49 -2.88 -9.42
C GLN A 121 10.54 -1.36 -9.57
N VAL A 122 11.25 -0.67 -8.68
CA VAL A 122 11.44 0.79 -8.75
C VAL A 122 12.14 1.19 -10.05
N VAL A 123 13.19 0.47 -10.41
CA VAL A 123 13.94 0.73 -11.65
C VAL A 123 13.12 0.37 -12.91
N GLU A 124 12.34 -0.72 -12.82
CA GLU A 124 11.21 -1.14 -13.66
C GLU A 124 10.35 0.04 -14.11
N SER A 125 9.89 0.82 -13.12
CA SER A 125 8.89 1.85 -13.34
C SER A 125 9.45 3.18 -13.85
N LEU A 126 10.75 3.44 -13.67
CA LEU A 126 11.43 4.61 -14.24
C LEU A 126 11.42 4.62 -15.77
N ASP A 127 11.21 3.44 -16.36
CA ASP A 127 11.26 3.17 -17.79
C ASP A 127 9.95 3.39 -18.54
N SER A 128 8.88 3.64 -17.79
CA SER A 128 7.57 3.82 -18.37
C SER A 128 7.40 5.25 -18.91
N ASN A 129 6.51 5.45 -19.89
CA ASN A 129 5.96 6.78 -20.25
C ASN A 129 5.14 7.37 -19.07
N ARG A 130 5.56 7.14 -17.82
CA ARG A 130 4.84 7.35 -16.58
C ARG A 130 4.35 8.77 -16.46
N PHE A 131 5.24 9.72 -16.73
CA PHE A 131 4.91 11.13 -16.64
C PHE A 131 3.82 11.51 -17.64
N GLU A 132 3.88 10.99 -18.86
CA GLU A 132 2.85 11.18 -19.86
C GLU A 132 1.53 10.52 -19.44
N ILE A 133 1.59 9.29 -18.92
CA ILE A 133 0.42 8.56 -18.41
C ILE A 133 -0.21 9.30 -17.23
N ILE A 134 0.58 9.79 -16.26
CA ILE A 134 0.10 10.57 -15.12
C ILE A 134 -0.60 11.84 -15.60
N GLN A 135 0.00 12.57 -16.55
CA GLN A 135 -0.64 13.75 -17.13
C GLN A 135 -1.96 13.40 -17.84
N GLN A 136 -2.01 12.28 -18.55
CA GLN A 136 -3.23 11.79 -19.18
C GLN A 136 -4.29 11.42 -18.13
N VAL A 137 -3.90 10.70 -17.07
CA VAL A 137 -4.80 10.32 -15.96
C VAL A 137 -5.36 11.57 -15.30
N SER A 138 -4.52 12.54 -14.92
CA SER A 138 -4.97 13.79 -14.32
C SER A 138 -5.91 14.56 -15.25
N SER A 139 -5.63 14.61 -16.55
CA SER A 139 -6.51 15.27 -17.52
C SER A 139 -7.89 14.59 -17.62
N VAL A 140 -7.94 13.26 -17.59
CA VAL A 140 -9.21 12.51 -17.64
C VAL A 140 -9.95 12.64 -16.31
N TYR A 141 -9.24 12.59 -15.19
CA TYR A 141 -9.79 12.81 -13.85
C TYR A 141 -10.51 14.15 -13.75
N GLU A 142 -9.87 15.24 -14.19
CA GLU A 142 -10.50 16.57 -14.25
C GLU A 142 -11.77 16.56 -15.12
N SER A 143 -11.75 15.84 -16.25
CA SER A 143 -12.93 15.71 -17.12
C SER A 143 -14.09 14.93 -16.48
N PHE A 144 -13.81 14.09 -15.48
CA PHE A 144 -14.83 13.33 -14.76
C PHE A 144 -15.37 14.05 -13.52
N GLN A 145 -14.79 15.17 -13.09
CA GLN A 145 -15.22 15.90 -11.88
C GLN A 145 -16.70 16.29 -11.90
N ASP A 146 -17.22 16.71 -13.05
CA ASP A 146 -18.65 17.05 -13.21
C ASP A 146 -19.59 15.86 -12.94
N ARG A 147 -19.06 14.63 -12.93
CA ARG A 147 -19.79 13.39 -12.69
C ARG A 147 -19.64 12.87 -11.26
N LYS A 148 -18.83 13.52 -10.41
CA LYS A 148 -18.58 13.12 -9.01
C LYS A 148 -19.87 12.90 -8.22
N SER A 149 -20.83 13.81 -8.35
CA SER A 149 -22.13 13.72 -7.65
C SER A 149 -22.97 12.51 -8.09
N LEU A 150 -22.94 12.17 -9.39
CA LEU A 150 -23.60 10.98 -9.92
C LEU A 150 -22.91 9.70 -9.41
N LEU A 151 -21.57 9.67 -9.40
CA LEU A 151 -20.81 8.55 -8.86
C LEU A 151 -21.11 8.34 -7.37
N LYS A 152 -21.12 9.42 -6.59
CA LYS A 152 -21.44 9.41 -5.16
C LYS A 152 -22.81 8.81 -4.85
N SER A 153 -23.86 9.34 -5.50
CA SER A 153 -25.22 8.81 -5.32
C SER A 153 -25.35 7.35 -5.75
N THR A 154 -24.69 6.97 -6.86
CA THR A 154 -24.62 5.58 -7.32
C THR A 154 -23.94 4.68 -6.27
N PHE A 155 -22.78 5.09 -5.77
CA PHE A 155 -22.06 4.35 -4.72
C PHE A 155 -22.91 4.16 -3.48
N MET A 156 -23.52 5.23 -2.94
CA MET A 156 -24.39 5.16 -1.76
C MET A 156 -25.55 4.19 -1.95
N GLN A 157 -26.19 4.20 -3.14
CA GLN A 157 -27.28 3.27 -3.44
C GLN A 157 -26.82 1.81 -3.33
N TYR A 158 -25.73 1.45 -4.00
CA TYR A 158 -25.23 0.06 -3.99
C TYR A 158 -24.65 -0.34 -2.63
N PHE A 159 -23.97 0.57 -1.95
CA PHE A 159 -23.45 0.32 -0.61
C PHE A 159 -24.59 0.07 0.39
N ASN A 160 -25.68 0.85 0.33
CA ASN A 160 -26.86 0.61 1.18
C ASN A 160 -27.55 -0.74 0.88
N GLN A 161 -27.61 -1.16 -0.39
CA GLN A 161 -28.12 -2.49 -0.77
C GLN A 161 -27.23 -3.60 -0.19
N LEU A 162 -25.92 -3.43 -0.25
CA LEU A 162 -24.94 -4.35 0.32
C LEU A 162 -25.12 -4.46 1.84
N LYS A 163 -25.18 -3.31 2.56
CA LYS A 163 -25.46 -3.28 4.00
C LYS A 163 -26.74 -4.02 4.36
N THR A 164 -27.83 -3.78 3.61
CA THR A 164 -29.11 -4.46 3.84
C THR A 164 -28.98 -5.97 3.67
N THR A 165 -28.24 -6.43 2.65
CA THR A 165 -28.02 -7.85 2.39
C THR A 165 -27.27 -8.53 3.53
N ILE A 166 -26.25 -7.87 4.08
CA ILE A 166 -25.44 -8.37 5.20
C ILE A 166 -26.26 -8.40 6.49
N SER A 167 -26.99 -7.33 6.81
CA SER A 167 -27.85 -7.26 8.00
C SER A 167 -28.95 -8.33 7.97
N ASN A 168 -29.51 -8.64 6.79
CA ASN A 168 -30.49 -9.72 6.63
C ASN A 168 -29.93 -11.12 6.92
N LYS A 169 -28.59 -11.28 6.91
CA LYS A 169 -27.91 -12.51 7.31
C LYS A 169 -27.40 -12.46 8.77
N GLU A 170 -27.80 -11.44 9.55
CA GLU A 170 -27.36 -11.23 10.93
C GLU A 170 -25.83 -11.11 11.07
N ASP A 171 -25.20 -10.54 10.05
CA ASP A 171 -23.74 -10.38 9.98
C ASP A 171 -23.34 -8.90 10.05
N GLN A 172 -22.04 -8.63 10.17
CA GLN A 172 -21.46 -7.30 10.18
C GLN A 172 -20.33 -7.19 9.17
N LEU A 173 -20.10 -5.97 8.69
CA LEU A 173 -19.06 -5.63 7.75
C LEU A 173 -17.74 -5.37 8.49
N TYR A 174 -16.64 -6.02 8.08
CA TYR A 174 -15.29 -5.58 8.49
C TYR A 174 -14.60 -4.71 7.44
N GLY A 175 -14.99 -4.84 6.17
CA GLY A 175 -14.32 -4.11 5.10
C GLY A 175 -14.97 -4.25 3.75
N VAL A 176 -14.72 -3.27 2.87
CA VAL A 176 -15.12 -3.28 1.47
C VAL A 176 -13.95 -2.98 0.55
N VAL A 177 -13.84 -3.78 -0.51
CA VAL A 177 -13.02 -3.45 -1.68
C VAL A 177 -13.92 -3.09 -2.84
N ILE A 178 -13.69 -1.90 -3.40
CA ILE A 178 -14.23 -1.46 -4.68
C ILE A 178 -13.30 -2.02 -5.76
N ALA A 179 -13.74 -3.04 -6.48
CA ALA A 179 -12.91 -3.72 -7.49
C ALA A 179 -13.58 -3.70 -8.86
N LYS A 180 -12.76 -3.60 -9.90
CA LYS A 180 -13.22 -3.77 -11.29
C LYS A 180 -13.50 -5.25 -11.55
N ASN A 181 -14.63 -5.55 -12.17
CA ASN A 181 -14.96 -6.89 -12.63
C ASN A 181 -14.08 -7.26 -13.84
N SER A 182 -13.51 -8.47 -13.81
CA SER A 182 -12.68 -9.02 -14.89
C SER A 182 -13.47 -9.31 -16.18
N GLU A 183 -14.78 -9.56 -16.09
CA GLU A 183 -15.63 -9.96 -17.22
C GLU A 183 -16.40 -8.82 -17.92
N GLY A 184 -16.38 -7.61 -17.35
CA GLY A 184 -17.03 -6.45 -17.94
C GLY A 184 -16.63 -5.19 -17.20
N SER A 185 -16.51 -4.07 -17.93
CA SER A 185 -16.14 -2.72 -17.42
C SER A 185 -17.12 -2.16 -16.37
N LEU A 186 -17.32 -2.89 -15.28
CA LEU A 186 -18.22 -2.60 -14.17
C LEU A 186 -17.41 -2.69 -12.88
N TYR A 187 -17.75 -1.85 -11.92
CA TYR A 187 -17.23 -1.97 -10.57
C TYR A 187 -18.15 -2.84 -9.72
N ARG A 188 -17.56 -3.50 -8.74
CA ARG A 188 -18.23 -4.32 -7.74
C ARG A 188 -17.75 -3.91 -6.36
N LEU A 189 -18.69 -3.77 -5.44
CA LEU A 189 -18.41 -3.68 -4.02
C LEU A 189 -18.28 -5.11 -3.49
N CYS A 190 -17.10 -5.47 -3.02
CA CYS A 190 -16.81 -6.76 -2.43
C CYS A 190 -16.65 -6.54 -0.92
N ALA A 191 -17.45 -7.20 -0.12
CA ALA A 191 -17.54 -6.98 1.32
C ALA A 191 -17.19 -8.26 2.08
N GLY A 192 -16.37 -8.12 3.10
CA GLY A 192 -16.02 -9.21 3.98
C GLY A 192 -16.90 -9.29 5.24
N SER A 193 -17.16 -10.52 5.68
CA SER A 193 -17.91 -10.85 6.89
C SER A 193 -17.06 -10.74 8.15
N PHE A 194 -17.54 -9.98 9.15
CA PHE A 194 -16.87 -9.91 10.46
C PHE A 194 -16.78 -11.29 11.13
N ASN A 195 -17.77 -12.15 10.92
CA ASN A 195 -17.73 -13.53 11.42
C ASN A 195 -16.61 -14.36 10.75
N THR A 196 -16.44 -14.23 9.43
CA THR A 196 -15.33 -14.85 8.69
C THR A 196 -13.98 -14.31 9.17
N PHE A 197 -13.88 -13.00 9.37
CA PHE A 197 -12.69 -12.36 9.93
C PHE A 197 -12.34 -12.93 11.31
N LYS A 198 -13.29 -12.93 12.27
CA LYS A 198 -13.12 -13.49 13.61
C LYS A 198 -12.66 -14.95 13.57
N SER A 199 -13.22 -15.77 12.66
CA SER A 199 -12.81 -17.16 12.54
C SER A 199 -11.38 -17.32 12.03
N LYS A 200 -10.93 -16.45 11.11
CA LYS A 200 -9.61 -16.54 10.46
C LYS A 200 -8.48 -16.02 11.34
N ILE A 201 -8.72 -15.01 12.16
CA ILE A 201 -7.70 -14.46 13.07
C ILE A 201 -7.34 -15.40 14.23
N ASN A 202 -8.18 -16.40 14.53
CA ASN A 202 -7.90 -17.42 15.54
C ASN A 202 -6.95 -18.54 15.04
N GLY A 203 -6.46 -18.46 13.80
CA GLY A 203 -5.49 -19.38 13.23
C GLY A 203 -4.05 -19.02 13.61
N GLU A 204 -3.13 -20.00 13.54
CA GLU A 204 -1.71 -19.81 13.88
C GLU A 204 -0.99 -18.81 12.96
N THR A 205 -1.51 -18.57 11.74
CA THR A 205 -1.02 -17.56 10.79
C THR A 205 -2.19 -16.94 10.03
N ILE A 206 -2.27 -15.60 10.01
CA ILE A 206 -3.34 -14.87 9.32
C ILE A 206 -2.92 -14.59 7.88
N ASN A 207 -3.63 -15.18 6.91
CA ASN A 207 -3.43 -14.85 5.50
C ASN A 207 -4.26 -13.62 5.11
N TYR A 208 -3.71 -12.43 5.36
CA TYR A 208 -4.36 -11.17 5.02
C TYR A 208 -4.69 -11.06 3.53
N ASN A 209 -3.82 -11.53 2.64
CA ASN A 209 -4.07 -11.52 1.18
C ASN A 209 -5.33 -12.27 0.80
N GLU A 210 -5.66 -13.33 1.53
CA GLU A 210 -6.92 -14.04 1.33
C GLU A 210 -8.13 -13.27 1.83
N LEU A 211 -8.03 -12.63 2.99
CA LEU A 211 -9.13 -11.83 3.59
C LEU A 211 -9.53 -10.66 2.70
N TRP A 212 -8.58 -10.03 2.03
CA TRP A 212 -8.86 -8.83 1.23
C TRP A 212 -9.00 -9.10 -0.27
N ASN A 213 -8.84 -10.36 -0.70
CA ASN A 213 -9.06 -10.72 -2.09
C ASN A 213 -10.56 -10.55 -2.44
N PRO A 214 -10.92 -9.65 -3.37
CA PRO A 214 -12.32 -9.37 -3.70
C PRO A 214 -13.08 -10.59 -4.18
N GLU A 215 -12.42 -11.54 -4.85
CA GLU A 215 -13.03 -12.79 -5.31
C GLU A 215 -13.38 -13.75 -4.17
N LYS A 216 -12.70 -13.62 -3.02
CA LYS A 216 -12.87 -14.48 -1.84
C LYS A 216 -13.70 -13.85 -0.73
N MET A 217 -14.03 -12.56 -0.83
CA MET A 217 -14.91 -11.88 0.11
C MET A 217 -16.34 -12.45 0.08
N ASP A 218 -17.02 -12.44 1.22
CA ASP A 218 -18.28 -13.17 1.43
C ASP A 218 -19.48 -12.58 0.67
N TYR A 219 -19.45 -11.27 0.39
CA TYR A 219 -20.56 -10.54 -0.20
C TYR A 219 -20.11 -9.72 -1.41
N HIS A 220 -20.97 -9.68 -2.44
CA HIS A 220 -20.69 -8.99 -3.70
C HIS A 220 -21.91 -8.20 -4.15
N GLN A 221 -21.70 -6.91 -4.47
CA GLN A 221 -22.72 -6.06 -5.07
C GLN A 221 -22.14 -5.40 -6.33
N THR A 222 -22.60 -5.83 -7.49
CA THR A 222 -22.23 -5.21 -8.77
C THR A 222 -22.91 -3.85 -8.90
N MET A 223 -22.15 -2.82 -9.27
CA MET A 223 -22.67 -1.51 -9.64
C MET A 223 -23.07 -1.54 -11.11
N GLU A 224 -24.33 -1.25 -11.41
CA GLU A 224 -24.78 -1.19 -12.82
C GLU A 224 -24.06 -0.07 -13.58
N ARG A 225 -23.94 -0.26 -14.90
CA ARG A 225 -23.33 0.70 -15.80
C ARG A 225 -24.13 2.00 -15.78
N ASN A 226 -23.58 3.04 -15.17
CA ASN A 226 -24.08 4.41 -15.25
C ASN A 226 -23.29 5.20 -16.31
N GLU A 227 -23.65 6.47 -16.52
CA GLU A 227 -22.97 7.35 -17.49
C GLU A 227 -21.47 7.52 -17.21
N VAL A 228 -21.06 7.50 -15.93
CA VAL A 228 -19.66 7.58 -15.51
C VAL A 228 -18.88 6.34 -15.95
N LEU A 229 -19.39 5.15 -15.63
CA LEU A 229 -18.81 3.87 -16.00
C LEU A 229 -18.87 3.61 -17.51
N ALA A 230 -19.84 4.21 -18.20
CA ALA A 230 -20.04 3.96 -19.63
C ALA A 230 -18.93 4.51 -20.52
N ASP A 231 -18.28 5.59 -20.09
CA ASP A 231 -17.25 6.27 -20.87
C ASP A 231 -15.84 5.73 -20.61
N CYS A 232 -15.66 4.89 -19.57
CA CYS A 232 -14.38 4.28 -19.25
C CYS A 232 -14.07 3.08 -20.15
N LYS A 233 -12.97 3.15 -20.92
CA LYS A 233 -12.56 2.09 -21.87
C LYS A 233 -11.09 1.71 -21.77
N THR A 234 -10.25 2.65 -21.38
CA THR A 234 -8.80 2.50 -21.32
C THR A 234 -8.33 2.40 -19.87
N GLU A 235 -7.11 1.91 -19.66
CA GLU A 235 -6.51 1.86 -18.32
C GLU A 235 -6.41 3.27 -17.69
N VAL A 236 -6.11 4.29 -18.50
CA VAL A 236 -6.09 5.71 -18.08
C VAL A 236 -7.46 6.13 -17.54
N ASP A 237 -8.55 5.77 -18.24
CA ASP A 237 -9.91 6.11 -17.79
C ASP A 237 -10.23 5.45 -16.45
N PHE A 238 -9.84 4.17 -16.27
CA PHE A 238 -10.08 3.44 -15.02
C PHE A 238 -9.27 4.00 -13.86
N LYS A 239 -7.98 4.34 -14.07
CA LYS A 239 -7.17 4.98 -13.03
C LYS A 239 -7.73 6.34 -12.64
N ALA A 240 -8.17 7.16 -13.60
CA ALA A 240 -8.83 8.43 -13.34
C ALA A 240 -10.15 8.25 -12.56
N LEU A 241 -10.91 7.19 -12.87
CA LEU A 241 -12.12 6.85 -12.14
C LEU A 241 -11.84 6.34 -10.71
N ASP A 242 -10.77 5.58 -10.49
CA ASP A 242 -10.33 5.18 -9.15
C ASP A 242 -10.03 6.41 -8.28
N LEU A 243 -9.34 7.41 -8.84
CA LEU A 243 -9.13 8.70 -8.17
C LEU A 243 -10.43 9.43 -7.85
N LEU A 244 -11.39 9.43 -8.78
CA LEU A 244 -12.71 10.04 -8.53
C LEU A 244 -13.48 9.29 -7.44
N PHE A 245 -13.37 7.96 -7.37
CA PHE A 245 -13.94 7.18 -6.27
C PHE A 245 -13.29 7.53 -4.93
N LEU A 246 -11.96 7.69 -4.86
CA LEU A 246 -11.30 8.15 -3.63
C LEU A 246 -11.89 9.47 -3.15
N ASP A 247 -12.04 10.41 -4.07
CA ASP A 247 -12.64 11.71 -3.81
C ASP A 247 -14.07 11.62 -3.29
N VAL A 248 -14.88 10.72 -3.87
CA VAL A 248 -16.22 10.40 -3.36
C VAL A 248 -16.18 9.82 -1.95
N LEU A 249 -15.25 8.92 -1.66
CA LEU A 249 -15.10 8.29 -0.34
C LEU A 249 -14.68 9.32 0.72
N ARG A 250 -13.78 10.25 0.36
CA ARG A 250 -13.39 11.38 1.23
C ARG A 250 -14.58 12.29 1.53
N ASP A 251 -15.32 12.72 0.51
CA ASP A 251 -16.52 13.55 0.72
C ASP A 251 -17.54 12.86 1.66
N LEU A 252 -17.80 11.56 1.43
CA LEU A 252 -18.74 10.79 2.25
C LEU A 252 -18.25 10.61 3.69
N LYS A 253 -16.93 10.48 3.90
CA LYS A 253 -16.30 10.47 5.23
C LYS A 253 -16.54 11.79 5.95
N GLU A 254 -16.22 12.91 5.30
CA GLU A 254 -16.38 14.25 5.87
C GLU A 254 -17.84 14.59 6.19
N GLU A 255 -18.77 14.07 5.40
CA GLU A 255 -20.22 14.17 5.64
C GLU A 255 -20.74 13.25 6.74
N GLY A 256 -19.90 12.37 7.29
CA GLY A 256 -20.26 11.41 8.33
C GLY A 256 -21.18 10.28 7.86
N TYR A 257 -21.18 9.97 6.56
CA TYR A 257 -22.04 8.92 5.97
C TYR A 257 -21.75 7.53 6.55
N PHE A 258 -20.52 7.32 7.02
CA PHE A 258 -20.05 6.03 7.54
C PHE A 258 -19.99 5.96 9.07
N ASN A 259 -20.49 6.97 9.78
CA ASN A 259 -20.45 7.02 11.25
C ASN A 259 -21.11 5.81 11.92
N ASP A 260 -22.06 5.15 11.25
CA ASP A 260 -22.70 3.92 11.72
C ASP A 260 -21.78 2.69 11.64
N GLN A 261 -20.64 2.78 10.95
CA GLN A 261 -19.67 1.71 10.71
C GLN A 261 -18.26 2.08 11.21
N MET A 262 -18.06 3.32 11.67
CA MET A 262 -16.74 3.90 11.89
C MET A 262 -15.90 3.18 12.93
N ASP A 263 -16.44 2.38 13.84
CA ASP A 263 -15.55 1.71 14.79
C ASP A 263 -14.86 0.46 14.22
N ARG A 264 -15.29 -0.07 13.05
CA ARG A 264 -14.99 -1.47 12.65
C ARG A 264 -14.84 -1.74 11.14
N PHE A 265 -14.62 -0.71 10.34
CA PHE A 265 -14.73 -0.84 8.88
C PHE A 265 -13.55 -0.23 8.11
N SER A 266 -13.04 -0.93 7.09
CA SER A 266 -12.19 -0.35 6.03
C SER A 266 -12.92 -0.22 4.71
N ILE A 267 -12.45 0.72 3.89
CA ILE A 267 -12.74 0.72 2.46
C ILE A 267 -11.50 1.01 1.65
N SER A 268 -11.33 0.27 0.55
CA SER A 268 -10.26 0.50 -0.41
C SER A 268 -10.74 0.31 -1.84
N ILE A 269 -9.96 0.81 -2.79
CA ILE A 269 -10.18 0.63 -4.23
C ILE A 269 -9.04 -0.21 -4.77
N GLN A 270 -9.37 -1.31 -5.45
CA GLN A 270 -8.37 -2.13 -6.14
C GLN A 270 -8.07 -1.53 -7.52
N SER A 271 -6.91 -0.87 -7.63
CA SER A 271 -6.38 -0.32 -8.87
C SER A 271 -5.23 -1.19 -9.39
N GLY A 272 -5.54 -2.14 -10.28
CA GLY A 272 -4.57 -3.13 -10.75
C GLY A 272 -4.09 -4.03 -9.60
N ASP A 273 -2.76 -4.11 -9.41
CA ASP A 273 -2.14 -4.86 -8.32
C ASP A 273 -2.11 -4.09 -6.99
N VAL A 274 -2.58 -2.83 -6.98
CA VAL A 274 -2.54 -1.95 -5.81
C VAL A 274 -3.88 -1.61 -5.18
N TYR A 275 -3.85 -1.25 -3.90
CA TYR A 275 -5.01 -0.77 -3.15
C TYR A 275 -4.83 0.70 -2.79
N LEU A 276 -5.81 1.51 -3.17
CA LEU A 276 -5.90 2.92 -2.81
C LEU A 276 -6.85 3.09 -1.62
N PHE A 277 -6.49 3.98 -0.70
CA PHE A 277 -7.27 4.27 0.50
C PHE A 277 -7.75 5.73 0.51
N PRO A 278 -8.92 6.03 1.11
CA PRO A 278 -9.41 7.42 1.20
C PRO A 278 -8.40 8.41 1.79
N GLU A 279 -7.48 7.93 2.63
CA GLU A 279 -6.42 8.70 3.28
C GLU A 279 -5.23 9.01 2.37
N ASP A 280 -5.01 8.25 1.29
CA ASP A 280 -3.90 8.48 0.38
C ASP A 280 -4.01 9.89 -0.20
N SER A 281 -2.92 10.62 -0.40
CA SER A 281 -2.94 11.88 -1.14
C SER A 281 -3.19 11.62 -2.65
N HIS A 282 -3.52 12.68 -3.40
CA HIS A 282 -3.68 12.54 -4.86
C HIS A 282 -2.38 12.09 -5.54
N ASP A 283 -1.25 12.67 -5.14
CA ASP A 283 0.07 12.33 -5.70
C ASP A 283 0.50 10.92 -5.29
N GLU A 284 0.25 10.53 -4.03
CA GLU A 284 0.45 9.14 -3.58
C GLU A 284 -0.38 8.18 -4.42
N SER A 285 -1.67 8.46 -4.64
CA SER A 285 -2.57 7.59 -5.38
C SER A 285 -2.16 7.42 -6.86
N LEU A 286 -1.59 8.46 -7.47
CA LEU A 286 -1.06 8.41 -8.83
C LEU A 286 0.26 7.63 -8.94
N MET A 287 1.07 7.70 -7.90
CA MET A 287 2.42 7.15 -7.87
C MET A 287 2.50 5.78 -7.18
N LYS A 288 1.42 5.33 -6.55
CA LYS A 288 1.37 4.06 -5.83
C LYS A 288 1.63 2.89 -6.77
N GLU A 289 2.64 2.08 -6.45
CA GLU A 289 3.01 0.88 -7.20
C GLU A 289 3.13 -0.33 -6.27
N ALA A 290 3.24 -1.53 -6.85
CA ALA A 290 3.25 -2.81 -6.14
C ALA A 290 4.43 -3.00 -5.16
N SER A 291 5.40 -2.08 -5.16
CA SER A 291 6.49 -2.04 -4.19
C SER A 291 5.96 -1.61 -2.83
N LEU A 292 6.11 -2.46 -1.80
CA LEU A 292 5.97 -2.21 -0.35
C LEU A 292 4.70 -1.47 0.16
N GLU A 293 4.41 -0.28 -0.35
CA GLU A 293 3.30 0.64 -0.06
C GLU A 293 1.91 0.00 -0.20
N THR A 294 1.77 -1.04 -1.00
CA THR A 294 0.49 -1.73 -1.19
C THR A 294 0.15 -2.75 -0.10
N LYS A 295 1.15 -3.20 0.65
CA LYS A 295 1.00 -4.33 1.58
C LYS A 295 0.56 -3.86 2.98
N ILE A 296 0.65 -2.56 3.24
CA ILE A 296 0.10 -1.87 4.42
C ILE A 296 -1.35 -1.50 4.12
N ARG A 297 -2.29 -2.06 4.88
CA ARG A 297 -3.72 -1.85 4.66
C ARG A 297 -4.25 -0.87 5.69
N ARG A 298 -4.43 0.38 5.27
CA ARG A 298 -4.96 1.43 6.14
C ARG A 298 -6.46 1.27 6.34
N PHE A 299 -6.95 1.67 7.52
CA PHE A 299 -8.37 1.75 7.82
C PHE A 299 -8.74 3.17 8.24
N TRP A 300 -10.02 3.48 8.04
CA TRP A 300 -10.63 4.82 7.94
C TRP A 300 -10.17 5.92 8.90
N GLU A 301 -9.67 5.68 10.11
CA GLU A 301 -9.37 6.79 11.03
C GLU A 301 -8.21 6.53 11.98
N SER A 302 -7.24 5.72 11.56
CA SER A 302 -6.11 5.48 12.45
C SER A 302 -4.81 5.27 11.68
N PRO A 303 -3.67 5.81 12.18
CA PRO A 303 -2.36 5.33 11.77
C PRO A 303 -2.21 3.82 12.05
N TYR A 304 -3.05 3.27 12.95
CA TYR A 304 -3.19 1.85 13.23
C TYR A 304 -4.12 1.16 12.20
N ASP A 305 -3.69 0.03 11.63
CA ASP A 305 -4.58 -0.87 10.90
C ASP A 305 -5.76 -1.32 11.80
N ARG A 306 -7.03 -0.93 11.51
CA ARG A 306 -8.20 -1.36 12.33
C ARG A 306 -8.45 -2.87 12.27
N THR A 307 -7.77 -3.62 11.41
CA THR A 307 -7.63 -5.08 11.56
C THR A 307 -7.21 -5.41 13.00
N ARG A 308 -6.31 -4.62 13.59
CA ARG A 308 -5.87 -4.72 14.99
C ARG A 308 -6.93 -4.31 16.00
N VAL A 309 -7.64 -3.20 15.80
CA VAL A 309 -8.77 -2.82 16.68
C VAL A 309 -9.83 -3.93 16.71
N LEU A 310 -10.09 -4.57 15.57
CA LEU A 310 -11.00 -5.71 15.50
C LEU A 310 -10.45 -6.95 16.24
N MET A 311 -9.13 -7.19 16.21
CA MET A 311 -8.49 -8.27 16.98
C MET A 311 -8.48 -8.00 18.49
N GLU A 312 -8.24 -6.77 18.93
CA GLU A 312 -8.19 -6.39 20.36
C GLU A 312 -9.58 -6.36 21.03
N LEU A 313 -10.65 -6.21 20.25
CA LEU A 313 -12.03 -6.25 20.72
C LEU A 313 -12.62 -7.68 20.82
N LEU A 314 -11.87 -8.71 20.44
CA LEU A 314 -12.31 -10.12 20.37
C LEU A 314 -11.83 -10.96 21.55
#